data_AF-A0A208YCS0-F1
#
_entry.id   AF-A0A208YCS0-F1
#
_cell.length_a   1.000
_cell.length_b   1.000
_cell.length_c   1.000
_cell.angle_alpha   90.00
_cell.angle_beta   90.00
_cell.angle_gamma   90.00
#
_symmetry.space_group_name_H-M   'P 1'
#
loop_
_entity.id
_entity.type
_entity.pdbx_description
1 polymer ?
#
loop_
_entity_poly.entity_id
_entity_poly.type
_entity_poly.pdbx_seq_one_letter_code
_entity_poly.pdbx_strand_id
1 'polypeptide(L)'
;MNQPAFSDSSDASLFDVQHAPGTIGADAVLRGRIESALADLGRAREECFGYAAYGAVVAGLKRDFAIPSYLPWTDIWNWPADRADEILNYLHGRHAETLGRPAQRRSA
;
A
#
# COMPACT_ATOMS: atom_id res chain seq x y z
N MET A 1 -25.83 46.15 -6.06
CA MET A 1 -26.30 44.81 -6.42
C MET A 1 -25.11 43.87 -6.32
N ASN A 2 -25.31 42.77 -5.60
CA ASN A 2 -24.30 41.80 -5.20
C ASN A 2 -23.87 40.91 -6.37
N GLN A 3 -22.57 40.64 -6.51
CA GLN A 3 -21.99 39.29 -6.47
C GLN A 3 -20.46 39.35 -6.72
N PRO A 4 -19.63 38.76 -5.85
CA PRO A 4 -18.28 38.38 -6.20
C PRO A 4 -18.29 37.00 -6.88
N ALA A 5 -17.88 36.94 -8.15
CA ALA A 5 -17.65 35.70 -8.87
C ALA A 5 -16.30 35.09 -8.47
N PHE A 6 -16.16 34.69 -7.21
CA PHE A 6 -15.20 33.65 -6.86
C PHE A 6 -15.94 32.34 -6.93
N SER A 7 -16.03 31.78 -8.14
CA SER A 7 -16.21 30.33 -8.26
C SER A 7 -14.91 29.70 -7.77
N ASP A 8 -14.85 29.48 -6.46
CA ASP A 8 -13.96 28.51 -5.85
C ASP A 8 -14.42 27.13 -6.35
N SER A 9 -14.06 26.80 -7.59
CA SER A 9 -13.96 25.40 -8.00
C SER A 9 -12.73 24.90 -7.27
N SER A 10 -12.95 24.46 -6.03
CA SER A 10 -11.92 23.88 -5.19
C SER A 10 -11.16 22.87 -6.04
N ASP A 11 -9.91 23.20 -6.30
CA ASP A 11 -8.96 22.40 -7.07
C ASP A 11 -8.72 21.09 -6.31
N ALA A 12 -9.64 20.14 -6.49
CA ALA A 12 -9.52 18.77 -6.05
C ALA A 12 -8.62 17.96 -7.01
N SER A 13 -7.87 18.63 -7.89
CA SER A 13 -7.05 18.00 -8.94
C SER A 13 -5.55 18.06 -8.66
N LEU A 14 -5.10 18.87 -7.70
CA LEU A 14 -3.67 19.04 -7.37
C LEU A 14 -2.95 17.80 -6.83
N PHE A 15 -3.68 16.73 -6.48
CA PHE A 15 -3.08 15.46 -6.03
C PHE A 15 -3.59 14.24 -6.79
N ASP A 16 -4.32 14.43 -7.90
CA ASP A 16 -4.67 13.32 -8.77
C ASP A 16 -3.44 12.97 -9.60
N VAL A 17 -2.56 12.14 -9.03
CA VAL A 17 -1.46 11.53 -9.75
C VAL A 17 -2.11 10.70 -10.87
N GLN A 18 -2.20 11.30 -12.06
CA GLN A 18 -2.77 10.63 -13.23
C GLN A 18 -1.85 9.49 -13.62
N HIS A 19 -2.24 8.29 -13.21
CA HIS A 19 -1.60 7.06 -13.62
C HIS A 19 -2.08 6.66 -15.01
N ALA A 20 -1.19 6.08 -15.81
CA ALA A 20 -1.54 5.65 -17.16
C ALA A 20 -2.69 4.60 -17.11
N PRO A 21 -3.69 4.67 -18.02
CA PRO A 21 -4.74 3.67 -18.07
C PRO A 21 -4.18 2.25 -18.18
N GLY A 22 -4.80 1.29 -17.48
CA GLY A 22 -4.33 -0.09 -17.43
C GLY A 22 -3.21 -0.36 -16.42
N THR A 23 -2.81 0.65 -15.63
CA THR A 23 -1.90 0.48 -14.50
C THR A 23 -2.64 0.31 -13.18
N ILE A 24 -1.98 -0.24 -12.16
CA ILE A 24 -2.53 -0.42 -10.81
C ILE A 24 -3.01 0.91 -10.24
N GLY A 25 -2.22 1.98 -10.41
CA GLY A 25 -2.54 3.30 -9.86
C GLY A 25 -3.76 3.96 -10.50
N ALA A 26 -4.11 3.59 -11.72
CA ALA A 26 -5.29 4.13 -12.42
C ALA A 26 -6.61 3.52 -11.91
N ASP A 27 -6.55 2.40 -11.18
CA ASP A 27 -7.71 1.78 -10.54
C ASP A 27 -7.71 2.07 -9.03
N ALA A 28 -8.54 3.02 -8.61
CA ALA A 28 -8.66 3.44 -7.21
C ALA A 28 -9.09 2.30 -6.28
N VAL A 29 -9.92 1.37 -6.76
CA VAL A 29 -10.37 0.22 -5.97
C VAL A 29 -9.19 -0.73 -5.75
N LEU A 30 -8.44 -1.01 -6.81
CA LEU A 30 -7.28 -1.90 -6.76
C LEU A 30 -6.17 -1.34 -5.87
N ARG A 31 -5.88 -0.04 -6.02
CA ARG A 31 -4.96 0.69 -5.15
C ARG A 31 -5.39 0.62 -3.70
N GLY A 32 -6.66 0.91 -3.39
CA GLY A 32 -7.18 0.84 -2.03
C GLY A 32 -7.09 -0.56 -1.41
N ARG A 33 -7.25 -1.62 -2.20
CA ARG A 33 -7.06 -3.01 -1.75
C ARG A 33 -5.60 -3.30 -1.37
N ILE A 34 -4.64 -2.86 -2.19
CA ILE A 34 -3.21 -3.06 -1.91
C ILE A 34 -2.79 -2.26 -0.66
N GLU A 35 -3.20 -1.00 -0.57
CA GLU A 35 -2.93 -0.15 0.60
C GLU A 35 -3.52 -0.77 1.88
N SER A 36 -4.75 -1.28 1.81
CA SER A 36 -5.41 -1.96 2.93
C SER A 36 -4.68 -3.24 3.35
N ALA A 37 -4.29 -4.09 2.39
CA ALA A 37 -3.53 -5.31 2.67
C ALA A 37 -2.14 -5.03 3.28
N LEU A 38 -1.48 -3.95 2.86
CA LEU A 38 -0.23 -3.47 3.47
C LEU A 38 -0.44 -3.02 4.91
N ALA A 39 -1.50 -2.24 5.17
CA ALA A 39 -1.84 -1.75 6.50
C ALA A 39 -2.17 -2.90 7.46
N ASP A 40 -2.96 -3.88 7.00
CA ASP A 40 -3.32 -5.07 7.78
C ASP A 40 -2.08 -5.91 8.13
N LEU A 41 -1.17 -6.11 7.16
CA LEU A 41 0.11 -6.79 7.41
C LEU A 41 1.00 -6.03 8.39
N GLY A 42 1.08 -4.71 8.26
CA GLY A 42 1.80 -3.85 9.20
C GLY A 42 1.27 -4.00 10.62
N ARG A 43 -0.05 -3.90 10.79
CA ARG A 43 -0.73 -4.05 12.08
C ARG A 43 -0.54 -5.43 12.69
N ALA A 44 -0.76 -6.51 11.92
CA ALA A 44 -0.59 -7.87 12.42
C ALA A 44 0.86 -8.13 12.90
N ARG A 45 1.86 -7.59 12.20
CA ARG A 45 3.26 -7.68 12.62
C ARG A 45 3.55 -6.84 13.86
N GLU A 46 3.00 -5.63 13.95
CA GLU A 46 3.11 -4.81 15.16
C GLU A 46 2.51 -5.51 16.38
N GLU A 47 1.35 -6.15 16.23
CA GLU A 47 0.70 -6.94 17.29
C GLU A 47 1.52 -8.17 17.69
N CYS A 48 2.17 -8.84 16.72
CA CYS A 48 2.97 -10.03 16.99
C CYS A 48 4.37 -9.72 17.55
N PHE A 49 5.02 -8.64 17.11
CA PHE A 49 6.43 -8.38 17.41
C PHE A 49 6.66 -7.15 18.31
N GLY A 50 5.65 -6.32 18.55
CA GLY A 50 5.69 -5.22 19.51
C GLY A 50 6.45 -3.97 19.05
N TYR A 51 6.72 -3.81 17.76
CA TYR A 51 7.36 -2.61 17.19
C TYR A 51 6.80 -2.27 15.82
N ALA A 52 6.93 -0.99 15.42
CA ALA A 52 6.49 -0.47 14.12
C ALA A 52 7.05 -1.28 12.96
N ALA A 53 6.20 -2.07 12.30
CA ALA A 53 6.62 -3.08 11.33
C ALA A 53 6.45 -2.64 9.88
N TYR A 54 5.74 -1.53 9.65
CA TYR A 54 5.45 -1.02 8.30
C TYR A 54 6.70 -0.87 7.44
N GLY A 55 7.79 -0.30 7.99
CA GLY A 55 9.06 -0.17 7.27
C GLY A 55 9.68 -1.50 6.85
N ALA A 56 9.59 -2.54 7.69
CA ALA A 56 10.09 -3.87 7.37
C ALA A 56 9.22 -4.59 6.32
N VAL A 57 7.90 -4.36 6.35
CA VAL A 57 6.97 -4.85 5.33
C VAL A 57 7.30 -4.24 3.97
N VAL A 58 7.43 -2.92 3.92
CA VAL A 58 7.80 -2.18 2.70
C VAL A 58 9.18 -2.61 2.17
N ALA A 59 10.16 -2.78 3.05
CA ALA A 59 11.49 -3.27 2.66
C ALA A 59 11.43 -4.69 2.06
N GLY A 60 10.61 -5.57 2.64
CA GLY A 60 10.36 -6.91 2.11
C GLY A 60 9.69 -6.88 0.75
N LEU A 61 8.64 -6.06 0.59
CA LEU A 61 7.96 -5.84 -0.70
C LEU A 61 8.96 -5.38 -1.77
N LYS A 62 9.74 -4.34 -1.48
CA LYS A 62 10.74 -3.82 -2.44
C LYS A 62 11.75 -4.88 -2.85
N ARG A 63 12.24 -5.67 -1.88
CA ARG A 63 13.20 -6.74 -2.16
C ARG A 63 12.60 -7.84 -3.03
N ASP A 64 11.42 -8.34 -2.67
CA ASP A 64 10.83 -9.54 -3.30
C ASP A 64 10.27 -9.23 -4.69
N PHE A 65 9.83 -7.99 -4.93
CA PHE A 65 9.40 -7.51 -6.24
C PHE A 65 10.50 -6.77 -7.03
N ALA A 66 11.75 -6.82 -6.56
CA ALA A 66 12.91 -6.20 -7.19
C ALA A 66 12.74 -4.69 -7.50
N ILE A 67 12.01 -3.97 -6.64
CA ILE A 67 11.88 -2.50 -6.73
C ILE A 67 13.23 -1.88 -6.30
N PRO A 68 13.88 -1.09 -7.16
CA PRO A 68 15.14 -0.43 -6.83
C PRO A 68 15.08 0.35 -5.51
N SER A 69 16.17 0.30 -4.74
CA SER A 69 16.22 0.91 -3.41
C SER A 69 15.97 2.43 -3.43
N TYR A 70 16.37 3.12 -4.49
CA TYR A 70 16.17 4.56 -4.69
C TYR A 70 14.74 4.93 -5.11
N LEU A 71 13.92 3.98 -5.53
CA LEU A 71 12.51 4.22 -5.86
C LEU A 71 11.61 4.03 -4.63
N PRO A 72 10.51 4.78 -4.53
CA PRO A 72 9.50 4.51 -3.51
C PRO A 72 8.80 3.17 -3.83
N TRP A 73 8.24 2.52 -2.80
CA TRP A 73 7.46 1.29 -3.02
C TRP A 73 6.21 1.54 -3.87
N THR A 74 5.71 2.77 -3.89
CA THR A 74 4.59 3.23 -4.72
C THR A 74 4.91 3.23 -6.21
N ASP A 75 6.14 2.90 -6.63
CA ASP A 75 6.47 2.66 -8.03
C ASP A 75 5.56 1.59 -8.68
N ILE A 76 5.05 0.65 -7.88
CA ILE A 76 4.06 -0.35 -8.31
C ILE A 76 2.80 0.26 -8.93
N TRP A 77 2.47 1.52 -8.63
CA TRP A 77 1.31 2.18 -9.23
C TRP A 77 1.45 2.38 -10.74
N ASN A 78 2.67 2.40 -11.25
CA ASN A 78 2.94 2.48 -12.68
C ASN A 78 2.96 1.10 -13.36
N TRP A 79 2.79 0.02 -12.60
CA TRP A 79 2.84 -1.34 -13.14
C TRP A 79 1.49 -1.72 -13.75
N PRO A 80 1.47 -2.69 -14.69
CA PRO A 80 0.23 -3.22 -15.24
C PRO A 80 -0.74 -3.75 -14.17
N ALA A 81 -2.04 -3.51 -14.36
CA ALA A 81 -3.08 -3.86 -13.39
C ALA A 81 -3.17 -5.37 -13.11
N ASP A 82 -2.83 -6.21 -14.09
CA ASP A 82 -2.78 -7.68 -13.95
C ASP A 82 -1.76 -8.16 -12.91
N ARG A 83 -0.73 -7.36 -12.61
CA ARG A 83 0.25 -7.65 -11.56
C ARG A 83 -0.27 -7.38 -10.15
N ALA A 84 -1.41 -6.70 -9.99
CA ALA A 84 -1.95 -6.43 -8.66
C ALA A 84 -2.30 -7.70 -7.89
N ASP A 85 -2.79 -8.74 -8.57
CA ASP A 85 -3.12 -10.02 -7.94
C ASP A 85 -1.87 -10.70 -7.36
N GLU A 86 -0.71 -10.57 -8.04
CA GLU A 86 0.59 -11.06 -7.53
C GLU A 86 0.94 -10.36 -6.21
N ILE A 87 0.79 -9.03 -6.16
CA ILE A 87 1.08 -8.21 -4.97
C ILE A 87 0.12 -8.56 -3.83
N LEU A 88 -1.18 -8.66 -4.11
CA LEU A 88 -2.18 -9.02 -3.10
C LEU A 88 -1.94 -10.41 -2.54
N ASN A 89 -1.67 -11.41 -3.39
CA ASN A 89 -1.36 -12.77 -2.95
C ASN A 89 -0.10 -12.81 -2.07
N TYR A 90 0.94 -12.06 -2.43
CA TYR A 90 2.13 -11.92 -1.59
C TYR A 90 1.78 -11.32 -0.21
N LEU A 91 1.07 -10.20 -0.16
CA LEU A 91 0.72 -9.53 1.09
C LEU A 91 -0.16 -10.42 1.98
N HIS A 92 -1.16 -11.07 1.41
CA HIS A 92 -2.01 -12.02 2.13
C HIS A 92 -1.24 -13.25 2.62
N GLY A 93 -0.31 -13.78 1.82
CA GLY A 93 0.58 -14.87 2.24
C GLY A 93 1.43 -14.47 3.44
N ARG A 94 2.07 -13.29 3.40
CA ARG A 94 2.87 -12.76 4.51
C ARG A 94 2.04 -12.46 5.75
N HIS A 95 0.79 -12.04 5.57
CA HIS A 95 -0.15 -11.84 6.67
C HIS A 95 -0.52 -13.17 7.33
N ALA A 96 -0.87 -14.19 6.53
CA ALA A 96 -1.15 -15.54 7.03
C ALA A 96 0.07 -16.16 7.75
N GLU A 97 1.29 -15.98 7.22
CA GLU A 97 2.53 -16.40 7.89
C GLU A 97 2.73 -15.69 9.25
N THR A 98 2.39 -14.40 9.32
CA THR A 98 2.50 -13.60 10.54
C THR A 98 1.52 -14.10 11.60
N LEU A 99 0.27 -14.34 11.22
CA LEU A 99 -0.75 -14.88 12.14
C LEU A 99 -0.48 -16.35 12.53
N GLY A 100 0.04 -17.16 11.61
CA GLY A 100 0.42 -18.56 11.84
C GLY A 100 1.68 -18.74 12.69
N ARG A 101 2.46 -17.67 12.89
CA ARG A 101 3.52 -17.59 13.88
C ARG A 101 3.04 -16.71 15.04
N PRO A 102 2.22 -17.23 15.96
CA PRO A 102 1.88 -16.47 17.16
C PRO A 102 3.20 -16.04 17.81
N ALA A 103 3.25 -14.77 18.22
CA ALA A 103 4.30 -14.26 19.09
C ALA A 103 4.51 -15.31 20.17
N GLN A 104 5.67 -15.94 20.19
CA GLN A 104 6.01 -16.86 21.25
C GLN A 104 6.09 -16.00 22.51
N ARG A 105 4.95 -15.84 23.20
CA ARG A 105 4.88 -15.32 24.55
C ARG A 105 5.83 -16.22 25.32
N ARG A 106 7.01 -15.69 25.63
CA ARG A 106 7.87 -16.25 26.67
C ARG A 106 7.07 -16.15 27.96
N SER A 107 6.32 -17.21 28.24
CA SER A 107 5.94 -17.56 29.59
C SER A 107 7.22 -18.08 30.26
N ALA A 108 7.87 -17.20 31.01
CA ALA A 108 8.79 -17.56 32.08
C ALA A 108 8.84 -16.38 33.07
#